data_AF-A0A2E5XTE6-F1
#
_entry.id   AF-A0A2E5XTE6-F1
#
_cell.length_a   1.000
_cell.length_b   1.000
_cell.length_c   1.000
_cell.angle_alpha   90.00
_cell.angle_beta   90.00
_cell.angle_gamma   90.00
#
_symmetry.space_group_name_H-M   'P 1'
#
loop_
_entity.id
_entity.type
_entity.pdbx_description
1 polymer ?
#
loop_
_entity_poly.entity_id
_entity_poly.type
_entity_poly.pdbx_seq_one_letter_code
_entity_poly.pdbx_strand_id
1 'polypeptide(L)'
;MRSFLLTFIIALGLFQSINAQGVVTAVPCDMLGMVINVGSQETSISIYHSGQYMTHPQSENIFMWEFTDQQGNVLHQDTLVDASTISFGHNWSLTDTINVTVHFINDSANLNNWYISEGLEPNGNSINCLFEDQIFWHIDTFPTGTPYGTWTFINNNPGEDLNTPTAINNFVLEKKRLINVVDIIGRQSKGLKNQPLFYIYDDGSVEKRIILE
;
A
#
# COMPACT_ATOMS: atom_id res chain seq x y z
N MET A 1 -4.86 -60.03 -39.63
CA MET A 1 -3.47 -59.70 -39.22
C MET A 1 -3.22 -58.26 -39.66
N ARG A 2 -3.39 -57.30 -38.75
CA ARG A 2 -2.32 -56.69 -37.94
C ARG A 2 -1.39 -55.84 -38.81
N SER A 3 -1.51 -54.52 -38.67
CA SER A 3 -0.42 -53.53 -38.69
C SER A 3 -0.77 -52.24 -39.45
N PHE A 4 -1.72 -51.43 -38.96
CA PHE A 4 -1.77 -50.00 -39.35
C PHE A 4 -2.23 -49.05 -38.23
N LEU A 5 -2.29 -49.52 -36.98
CA LEU A 5 -2.91 -48.75 -35.88
C LEU A 5 -1.92 -48.31 -34.77
N LEU A 6 -0.65 -48.09 -35.10
CA LEU A 6 0.39 -47.84 -34.09
C LEU A 6 1.26 -46.60 -34.31
N THR A 7 0.90 -45.67 -35.19
CA THR A 7 1.73 -44.48 -35.47
C THR A 7 1.14 -43.13 -35.06
N PHE A 8 0.03 -43.11 -34.30
CA PHE A 8 -0.60 -41.83 -33.89
C PHE A 8 -0.82 -41.68 -32.37
N ILE A 9 0.08 -42.21 -31.54
CA ILE A 9 -0.02 -42.04 -30.07
C ILE A 9 1.22 -41.41 -29.43
N ILE A 10 2.38 -41.34 -30.11
CA ILE A 10 3.62 -40.90 -29.44
C ILE A 10 3.93 -39.40 -29.65
N ALA A 11 3.27 -38.71 -30.58
CA ALA A 11 3.50 -37.27 -30.80
C ALA A 11 2.70 -36.34 -29.85
N LEU A 12 1.73 -36.85 -29.10
CA LEU A 12 0.88 -36.04 -28.21
C LEU A 12 1.32 -36.05 -26.73
N GLY A 13 2.41 -36.75 -26.40
CA GLY A 13 2.91 -36.90 -25.02
C GLY A 13 3.98 -35.87 -24.60
N LEU A 14 4.31 -34.92 -25.46
CA LEU A 14 5.32 -33.89 -25.22
C LEU A 14 4.75 -32.49 -25.48
N PHE A 15 3.52 -32.23 -25.02
CA PHE A 15 3.27 -30.90 -24.48
C PHE A 15 4.07 -30.85 -23.19
N GLN A 16 5.32 -30.40 -23.29
CA GLN A 16 5.97 -29.82 -22.13
C GLN A 16 4.98 -28.80 -21.59
N SER A 17 4.43 -29.06 -20.41
CA SER A 17 3.91 -28.01 -19.56
C SER A 17 5.10 -27.10 -19.34
N ILE A 18 5.29 -26.13 -20.25
CA ILE A 18 6.08 -24.96 -19.97
C ILE A 18 5.39 -24.43 -18.72
N ASN A 19 6.02 -24.59 -17.55
CA ASN A 19 5.57 -23.94 -16.35
C ASN A 19 5.53 -22.47 -16.75
N ALA A 20 4.34 -21.95 -17.06
CA ALA A 20 4.17 -20.54 -17.21
C ALA A 20 4.48 -20.01 -15.82
N GLN A 21 5.71 -19.54 -15.63
CA GLN A 21 6.04 -18.73 -14.47
C GLN A 21 5.02 -17.60 -14.52
N GLY A 22 4.06 -17.64 -13.61
CA GLY A 22 2.95 -16.69 -13.62
C GLY A 22 3.51 -15.27 -13.55
N VAL A 23 2.82 -14.32 -14.16
CA VAL A 23 3.26 -12.91 -14.11
C VAL A 23 3.22 -12.46 -12.65
N VAL A 24 4.34 -11.93 -12.15
CA VAL A 24 4.39 -11.31 -10.82
C VAL A 24 3.58 -10.02 -10.88
N THR A 25 2.47 -9.97 -10.14
CA THR A 25 1.54 -8.84 -10.10
C THR A 25 1.66 -8.01 -8.83
N ALA A 26 2.36 -8.52 -7.81
CA ALA A 26 2.59 -7.87 -6.53
C ALA A 26 3.91 -8.34 -5.93
N VAL A 27 4.51 -7.51 -5.08
CA VAL A 27 5.71 -7.85 -4.30
C VAL A 27 5.40 -7.74 -2.79
N PRO A 28 6.12 -8.46 -1.92
CA PRO A 28 5.91 -8.40 -0.46
C PRO A 28 6.09 -7.00 0.13
N CYS A 29 5.52 -6.79 1.32
CA CYS A 29 5.48 -5.49 1.99
C CYS A 29 6.87 -4.88 2.26
N ASP A 30 7.86 -5.71 2.59
CA ASP A 30 9.23 -5.28 2.90
C ASP A 30 10.02 -4.81 1.66
N MET A 31 9.50 -5.08 0.45
CA MET A 31 10.01 -4.58 -0.83
C MET A 31 9.33 -3.28 -1.28
N LEU A 32 8.35 -2.81 -0.52
CA LEU A 32 7.64 -1.56 -0.76
C LEU A 32 8.11 -0.50 0.23
N GLY A 33 7.75 0.75 -0.03
CA GLY A 33 8.10 1.85 0.86
C GLY A 33 7.53 3.18 0.38
N MET A 34 7.86 4.22 1.12
CA MET A 34 7.41 5.59 0.85
C MET A 34 8.60 6.50 0.65
N VAL A 35 8.44 7.52 -0.19
CA VAL A 35 9.46 8.55 -0.39
C VAL A 35 8.81 9.92 -0.45
N ILE A 36 9.52 10.94 0.04
CA ILE A 36 9.11 12.32 -0.17
C ILE A 36 9.20 12.61 -1.67
N ASN A 37 8.06 12.93 -2.28
CA ASN A 37 7.97 13.24 -3.71
C ASN A 37 8.34 14.70 -3.98
N VAL A 38 7.68 15.62 -3.28
CA VAL A 38 8.02 17.06 -3.28
C VAL A 38 8.27 17.48 -1.84
N GLY A 39 9.54 17.68 -1.49
CA GLY A 39 9.96 17.99 -0.12
C GLY A 39 10.30 19.45 0.14
N SER A 40 10.53 20.27 -0.89
CA SER A 40 11.08 21.62 -0.76
C SER A 40 10.07 22.71 -0.36
N GLN A 41 8.80 22.35 -0.16
CA GLN A 41 7.73 23.29 0.20
C GLN A 41 7.40 23.17 1.70
N GLU A 42 7.68 24.22 2.47
CA GLU A 42 7.49 24.26 3.93
C GLU A 42 6.06 23.94 4.38
N THR A 43 5.07 24.32 3.58
CA THR A 43 3.64 24.25 3.92
C THR A 43 2.89 23.15 3.18
N SER A 44 3.60 22.22 2.55
CA SER A 44 3.00 21.13 1.78
C SER A 44 3.72 19.82 2.05
N ILE A 45 2.91 18.79 2.27
CA ILE A 45 3.37 17.40 2.28
C ILE A 45 3.06 16.78 0.92
N SER A 46 4.02 16.05 0.36
CA SER A 46 3.84 15.24 -0.84
C SER A 46 4.66 13.96 -0.73
N ILE A 47 3.99 12.82 -0.59
CA ILE A 47 4.63 11.52 -0.36
C ILE A 47 4.15 10.53 -1.41
N TYR A 48 5.10 9.89 -2.09
CA TYR A 48 4.85 8.80 -3.03
C TYR A 48 4.97 7.45 -2.32
N HIS A 49 4.12 6.50 -2.69
CA HIS A 49 4.12 5.13 -2.18
C HIS A 49 4.30 4.13 -3.33
N SER A 50 5.36 3.31 -3.27
CA SER A 50 5.73 2.40 -4.37
C SER A 50 4.68 1.30 -4.64
N GLY A 51 3.91 0.94 -3.61
CA GLY A 51 2.82 -0.02 -3.70
C GLY A 51 1.85 0.19 -4.85
N GLN A 52 1.56 1.45 -5.25
CA GLN A 52 0.61 1.70 -6.34
C GLN A 52 1.10 1.15 -7.67
N TYR A 53 2.39 1.32 -7.98
CA TYR A 53 2.98 0.83 -9.22
C TYR A 53 3.29 -0.67 -9.15
N MET A 54 3.72 -1.13 -7.98
CA MET A 54 4.23 -2.50 -7.79
C MET A 54 3.14 -3.54 -7.52
N THR A 55 1.87 -3.15 -7.40
CA THR A 55 0.75 -4.03 -7.06
C THR A 55 -0.41 -3.87 -8.04
N HIS A 56 -0.85 -5.00 -8.60
CA HIS A 56 -1.95 -5.10 -9.55
C HIS A 56 -3.06 -6.04 -9.05
N PRO A 57 -4.34 -5.77 -9.38
CA PRO A 57 -4.82 -4.64 -10.18
C PRO A 57 -4.75 -3.31 -9.42
N GLN A 58 -4.26 -2.25 -10.07
CA GLN A 58 -4.01 -0.97 -9.41
C GLN A 58 -5.30 -0.27 -8.96
N SER A 59 -6.40 -0.51 -9.67
CA SER A 59 -7.74 -0.03 -9.31
C SER A 59 -8.23 -0.50 -7.93
N GLU A 60 -7.63 -1.57 -7.39
CA GLU A 60 -7.97 -2.15 -6.09
C GLU A 60 -6.92 -1.82 -5.02
N ASN A 61 -5.90 -1.01 -5.34
CA ASN A 61 -4.94 -0.52 -4.35
C ASN A 61 -5.60 0.54 -3.49
N ILE A 62 -5.73 0.28 -2.19
CA ILE A 62 -6.29 1.22 -1.22
C ILE A 62 -5.21 1.59 -0.20
N PHE A 63 -4.89 2.88 -0.12
CA PHE A 63 -3.94 3.44 0.83
C PHE A 63 -4.70 4.29 1.86
N MET A 64 -4.69 3.87 3.12
CA MET A 64 -5.23 4.64 4.24
C MET A 64 -4.08 5.35 4.93
N TRP A 65 -4.02 6.67 4.77
CA TRP A 65 -2.97 7.53 5.31
C TRP A 65 -3.44 8.19 6.59
N GLU A 66 -2.59 8.20 7.60
CA GLU A 66 -2.81 8.92 8.85
C GLU A 66 -1.54 9.66 9.26
N PHE A 67 -1.71 10.93 9.61
CA PHE A 67 -0.65 11.79 10.12
C PHE A 67 -1.03 12.25 11.52
N THR A 68 -0.16 12.02 12.50
CA THR A 68 -0.40 12.44 13.89
C THR A 68 0.77 13.25 14.43
N ASP A 69 0.48 14.07 15.44
CA ASP A 69 1.53 14.62 16.28
C ASP A 69 2.12 13.53 17.20
N GLN A 70 3.13 13.91 18.00
CA GLN A 70 3.79 13.02 18.96
C GLN A 70 2.89 12.62 20.15
N GLN A 71 1.75 13.28 20.34
CA GLN A 71 0.76 12.96 21.38
C GLN A 71 -0.34 12.03 20.84
N GLY A 72 -0.32 11.71 19.55
CA GLY A 72 -1.32 10.87 18.88
C GLY A 72 -2.57 11.62 18.42
N ASN A 73 -2.57 12.95 18.42
CA ASN A 73 -3.67 13.71 17.84
C ASN A 73 -3.57 13.66 16.32
N VAL A 74 -4.67 13.31 15.65
CA VAL A 74 -4.74 13.26 14.19
C VAL A 74 -4.65 14.68 13.62
N LEU A 75 -3.64 14.90 12.77
CA LEU A 75 -3.39 16.16 12.08
C LEU A 75 -3.94 16.14 10.65
N HIS A 76 -3.85 14.98 9.98
CA HIS A 76 -4.42 14.76 8.66
C HIS A 76 -4.72 13.28 8.46
N GLN A 77 -5.75 12.97 7.68
CA GLN A 77 -6.10 11.60 7.31
C GLN A 77 -6.73 11.62 5.93
N ASP A 78 -6.36 10.66 5.10
CA ASP A 78 -6.96 10.48 3.78
C ASP A 78 -7.01 9.00 3.42
N THR A 79 -7.88 8.64 2.49
CA THR A 79 -7.89 7.31 1.88
C THR A 79 -7.84 7.50 0.39
N LEU A 80 -6.87 6.86 -0.25
CA LEU A 80 -6.65 6.97 -1.68
C LEU A 80 -6.85 5.62 -2.33
N VAL A 81 -7.54 5.59 -3.46
CA VAL A 81 -7.73 4.41 -4.29
C VAL A 81 -7.03 4.66 -5.62
N ASP A 82 -6.18 3.73 -6.05
CA ASP A 82 -5.41 3.84 -7.29
C ASP A 82 -4.65 5.18 -7.43
N ALA A 83 -4.08 5.66 -6.33
CA ALA A 83 -3.25 6.85 -6.33
C ALA A 83 -1.89 6.53 -5.75
N SER A 84 -0.84 6.99 -6.43
CA SER A 84 0.54 6.74 -6.03
C SER A 84 1.04 7.73 -4.99
N THR A 85 0.36 8.87 -4.83
CA THR A 85 0.88 10.02 -4.12
C THR A 85 -0.22 10.69 -3.31
N ILE A 86 0.05 10.94 -2.03
CA ILE A 86 -0.74 11.84 -1.19
C ILE A 86 -0.13 13.24 -1.24
N SER A 87 -0.96 14.28 -1.32
CA SER A 87 -0.48 15.67 -1.28
C SER A 87 -1.50 16.61 -0.68
N PHE A 88 -1.08 17.41 0.30
CA PHE A 88 -1.95 18.36 1.00
C PHE A 88 -1.13 19.51 1.60
N GLY A 89 -1.79 20.63 1.87
CA GLY A 89 -1.21 21.76 2.58
C GLY A 89 -1.41 21.64 4.10
N HIS A 90 -0.50 22.20 4.88
CA HIS A 90 -0.59 22.22 6.34
C HIS A 90 -0.13 23.56 6.93
N ASN A 91 -0.37 23.74 8.23
CA ASN A 91 0.06 24.89 9.02
C ASN A 91 0.79 24.48 10.32
N TRP A 92 1.23 23.22 10.40
CA TRP A 92 2.01 22.68 11.52
C TRP A 92 3.36 23.39 11.67
N SER A 93 3.94 23.33 12.88
CA SER A 93 5.28 23.88 13.10
C SER A 93 6.34 23.07 12.36
N LEU A 94 7.33 23.74 11.78
CA LEU A 94 8.49 23.09 11.15
C LEU A 94 9.46 22.45 12.17
N THR A 95 9.29 22.76 13.46
CA THR A 95 10.08 22.13 14.54
C THR A 95 9.52 20.78 14.97
N ASP A 96 8.28 20.47 14.56
CA ASP A 96 7.59 19.28 15.01
C ASP A 96 7.96 18.08 14.13
N THR A 97 7.91 16.89 14.75
CA THR A 97 8.01 15.63 14.05
C THR A 97 6.62 15.04 13.92
N ILE A 98 6.26 14.62 12.72
CA ILE A 98 4.92 14.11 12.39
C ILE A 98 5.03 12.61 12.17
N ASN A 99 4.23 11.83 12.87
CA ASN A 99 4.12 10.40 12.60
C ASN A 99 3.30 10.21 11.33
N VAL A 100 3.75 9.29 10.48
CA VAL A 100 3.09 8.90 9.24
C VAL A 100 2.81 7.41 9.31
N THR A 101 1.54 7.04 9.20
CA THR A 101 1.10 5.65 9.13
C THR A 101 0.34 5.44 7.83
N VAL A 102 0.67 4.37 7.10
CA VAL A 102 -0.05 3.94 5.91
C VAL A 102 -0.44 2.49 6.05
N HIS A 103 -1.74 2.24 5.96
CA HIS A 103 -2.25 0.89 5.79
C HIS A 103 -2.60 0.70 4.31
N PHE A 104 -1.82 -0.14 3.64
CA PHE A 104 -1.98 -0.47 2.23
C PHE A 104 -2.61 -1.86 2.08
N ILE A 105 -3.76 -1.93 1.43
CA ILE A 105 -4.46 -3.19 1.16
C ILE A 105 -4.75 -3.34 -0.33
N ASN A 106 -4.68 -4.58 -0.81
CA ASN A 106 -5.25 -5.00 -2.09
C ASN A 106 -5.60 -6.50 -2.00
N ASP A 107 -6.86 -6.79 -1.71
CA ASP A 107 -7.39 -8.16 -1.57
C ASP A 107 -7.44 -8.91 -2.92
N SER A 108 -7.35 -8.19 -4.05
CA SER A 108 -7.31 -8.78 -5.40
C SER A 108 -5.88 -9.15 -5.84
N ALA A 109 -4.86 -8.62 -5.16
CA ALA A 109 -3.48 -8.95 -5.43
C ALA A 109 -3.12 -10.34 -4.91
N ASN A 110 -2.13 -10.97 -5.52
CA ASN A 110 -1.68 -12.31 -5.15
C ASN A 110 -0.15 -12.39 -5.19
N LEU A 111 0.45 -12.84 -4.08
CA LEU A 111 1.91 -12.94 -3.93
C LEU A 111 2.50 -14.27 -4.42
N ASN A 112 1.70 -15.27 -4.77
CA ASN A 112 2.18 -16.62 -5.09
C ASN A 112 3.22 -16.64 -6.21
N ASN A 113 2.99 -15.86 -7.27
CA ASN A 113 3.92 -15.83 -8.40
C ASN A 113 5.29 -15.25 -8.00
N TRP A 114 5.32 -14.31 -7.03
CA TRP A 114 6.56 -13.80 -6.46
C TRP A 114 7.27 -14.87 -5.61
N TYR A 115 6.55 -15.56 -4.72
CA TYR A 115 7.15 -16.64 -3.92
C TYR A 115 7.71 -17.76 -4.81
N ILE A 116 6.96 -18.16 -5.84
CA ILE A 116 7.39 -19.16 -6.82
C ILE A 116 8.63 -18.68 -7.58
N SER A 117 8.75 -17.39 -7.93
CA SER A 117 9.95 -16.88 -8.60
C SER A 117 11.20 -16.91 -7.72
N GLU A 118 11.03 -16.79 -6.40
CA GLU A 118 12.10 -16.94 -5.41
C GLU A 118 12.36 -18.40 -4.99
N GLY A 119 11.64 -19.38 -5.55
CA GLY A 119 11.77 -20.79 -5.19
C GLY A 119 11.18 -21.13 -3.81
N LEU A 120 10.26 -20.31 -3.32
CA LEU A 120 9.56 -20.45 -2.05
C LEU A 120 8.16 -21.05 -2.24
N GLU A 121 7.62 -21.65 -1.18
CA GLU A 121 6.24 -22.15 -1.18
C GLU A 121 5.24 -20.98 -1.22
N PRO A 122 4.23 -21.01 -2.11
CA PRO A 122 3.19 -20.00 -2.17
C PRO A 122 2.32 -20.03 -0.91
N ASN A 123 1.95 -18.86 -0.39
CA ASN A 123 1.12 -18.73 0.82
C ASN A 123 -0.33 -18.34 0.55
N GLY A 124 -0.66 -17.87 -0.66
CA GLY A 124 -1.98 -17.38 -1.03
C GLY A 124 -2.30 -15.98 -0.51
N ASN A 125 -1.32 -15.27 0.07
CA ASN A 125 -1.55 -13.97 0.68
C ASN A 125 -1.83 -12.90 -0.37
N SER A 126 -2.76 -12.01 -0.02
CA SER A 126 -2.98 -10.73 -0.68
C SER A 126 -2.12 -9.64 -0.04
N ILE A 127 -2.20 -8.42 -0.55
CA ILE A 127 -1.48 -7.27 0.03
C ILE A 127 -2.25 -6.76 1.25
N ASN A 128 -1.57 -6.74 2.39
CA ASN A 128 -2.02 -6.16 3.64
C ASN A 128 -0.79 -5.67 4.44
N CYS A 129 -0.36 -4.46 4.13
CA CYS A 129 0.92 -3.91 4.59
C CYS A 129 0.71 -2.70 5.50
N LEU A 130 1.49 -2.62 6.57
CA LEU A 130 1.59 -1.44 7.43
C LEU A 130 2.95 -0.75 7.22
N PHE A 131 2.93 0.56 7.00
CA PHE A 131 4.13 1.39 6.96
C PHE A 131 4.03 2.43 8.05
N GLU A 132 5.06 2.55 8.87
CA GLU A 132 5.13 3.54 9.94
C GLU A 132 6.49 4.23 9.88
N ASP A 133 6.48 5.56 9.92
CA ASP A 133 7.69 6.37 10.04
C ASP A 133 7.34 7.76 10.58
N GLN A 134 8.33 8.62 10.60
CA GLN A 134 8.22 10.00 11.02
C GLN A 134 8.82 10.90 9.95
N ILE A 135 8.19 12.04 9.72
CA ILE A 135 8.72 13.10 8.87
C ILE A 135 9.05 14.34 9.69
N PHE A 136 10.09 15.05 9.28
CA PHE A 136 10.47 16.32 9.86
C PHE A 136 11.02 17.27 8.79
N TRP A 137 11.01 18.57 9.09
CA TRP A 137 11.62 19.58 8.24
C TRP A 137 13.14 19.62 8.48
N HIS A 138 13.90 19.15 7.51
CA HIS A 138 15.36 19.17 7.57
C HIS A 138 15.90 20.41 6.87
N ILE A 139 16.83 21.11 7.53
CA ILE A 139 17.57 22.23 6.94
C ILE A 139 19.01 21.77 6.67
N ASP A 140 19.43 21.92 5.43
CA ASP A 140 20.81 21.67 5.00
C ASP A 140 21.36 22.89 4.25
N THR A 141 22.63 22.86 3.85
CA THR A 141 23.33 23.96 3.19
C THR A 141 23.98 23.48 1.91
N PHE A 142 23.66 24.14 0.79
CA PHE A 142 24.34 23.87 -0.47
C PHE A 142 25.84 24.14 -0.35
N PRO A 143 26.71 23.57 -1.22
CA PRO A 143 28.14 23.90 -1.25
C PRO A 143 28.44 25.40 -1.42
N THR A 144 27.48 26.17 -1.93
CA THR A 144 27.54 27.63 -2.08
C THR A 144 27.27 28.40 -0.77
N GLY A 145 26.93 27.73 0.33
CA GLY A 145 26.61 28.33 1.63
C GLY A 145 25.16 28.79 1.78
N THR A 146 24.30 28.58 0.78
CA THR A 146 22.87 28.95 0.87
C THR A 146 22.09 27.83 1.57
N PRO A 147 21.32 28.11 2.64
CA PRO A 147 20.50 27.11 3.30
C PRO A 147 19.29 26.75 2.43
N TYR A 148 18.86 25.50 2.52
CA TYR A 148 17.60 25.02 1.96
C TYR A 148 16.92 24.07 2.93
N GLY A 149 15.61 23.96 2.82
CA GLY A 149 14.82 23.03 3.63
C GLY A 149 14.16 21.96 2.78
N THR A 150 14.00 20.77 3.35
CA THR A 150 13.25 19.68 2.74
C THR A 150 12.57 18.86 3.82
N TRP A 151 11.33 18.45 3.57
CA TRP A 151 10.75 17.32 4.30
C TRP A 151 11.57 16.06 4.01
N THR A 152 11.81 15.27 5.04
CA THR A 152 12.49 13.98 4.94
C THR A 152 11.91 13.00 5.95
N PHE A 153 11.99 11.71 5.63
CA PHE A 153 11.76 10.65 6.60
C PHE A 153 12.95 10.56 7.57
N ILE A 154 12.66 10.17 8.81
CA ILE A 154 13.68 9.89 9.84
C ILE A 154 14.29 8.50 9.60
N ASN A 155 13.45 7.51 9.28
CA ASN A 155 13.86 6.13 9.08
C ASN A 155 13.70 5.74 7.60
N ASN A 156 13.58 4.43 7.35
CA ASN A 156 13.50 3.85 6.01
C ASN A 156 12.17 3.10 5.78
N ASN A 157 11.14 3.45 6.56
CA ASN A 157 9.74 3.02 6.39
C ASN A 157 9.51 1.64 5.73
N PRO A 158 10.06 0.53 6.26
CA PRO A 158 9.83 -0.79 5.68
C PRO A 158 8.35 -1.18 5.85
N GLY A 159 7.78 -1.87 4.87
CA GLY A 159 6.43 -2.41 5.02
C GLY A 159 6.41 -3.66 5.87
N GLU A 160 5.54 -3.70 6.88
CA GLU A 160 5.27 -4.87 7.69
C GLU A 160 4.07 -5.65 7.12
N ASP A 161 4.22 -6.96 6.94
CA ASP A 161 3.12 -7.84 6.49
C ASP A 161 2.19 -8.19 7.66
N LEU A 162 0.95 -7.71 7.59
CA LEU A 162 -0.08 -7.95 8.60
C LEU A 162 -0.84 -9.27 8.39
N ASN A 163 -0.53 -10.05 7.36
CA ASN A 163 -1.14 -11.37 7.16
C ASN A 163 -0.56 -12.43 8.11
N THR A 164 0.64 -12.20 8.66
CA THR A 164 1.26 -13.14 9.61
C THR A 164 1.03 -12.67 11.05
N PRO A 165 0.46 -13.52 11.94
CA PRO A 165 0.40 -13.21 13.36
C PRO A 165 1.83 -13.20 13.91
N THR A 166 2.34 -12.04 14.31
CA THR A 166 3.62 -11.97 15.04
C THR A 166 3.42 -12.55 16.45
N ALA A 167 4.29 -13.50 16.83
CA ALA A 167 4.15 -14.32 18.04
C ALA A 167 4.42 -13.59 19.37
N ILE A 168 4.25 -12.27 19.42
CA ILE A 168 4.45 -11.47 20.63
C ILE A 168 3.19 -10.62 20.83
N ASN A 169 2.56 -10.79 22.00
CA ASN A 169 1.44 -10.00 22.52
C ASN A 169 1.77 -8.50 22.65
N ASN A 170 2.05 -7.83 21.54
CA ASN A 170 1.73 -6.42 21.45
C ASN A 170 0.23 -6.37 21.18
N PHE A 171 -0.49 -5.52 21.89
CA PHE A 171 -1.91 -5.27 21.65
C PHE A 171 -2.15 -5.34 20.15
N VAL A 172 -2.85 -6.39 19.70
CA VAL A 172 -3.65 -6.29 18.50
C VAL A 172 -4.59 -5.16 18.89
N LEU A 173 -4.19 -3.92 18.58
CA LEU A 173 -5.15 -2.96 18.14
C LEU A 173 -5.83 -3.76 17.03
N GLU A 174 -7.01 -4.29 17.29
CA GLU A 174 -7.88 -4.77 16.24
C GLU A 174 -8.16 -3.51 15.42
N LYS A 175 -7.17 -3.11 14.61
CA LYS A 175 -7.27 -2.13 13.55
C LYS A 175 -8.18 -2.85 12.59
N LYS A 176 -9.47 -2.64 12.83
CA LYS A 176 -10.57 -3.21 12.09
C LYS A 176 -10.19 -3.13 10.62
N ARG A 177 -10.17 -4.27 9.94
CA ARG A 177 -9.70 -4.34 8.56
C ARG A 177 -10.77 -3.72 7.69
N LEU A 178 -10.44 -2.65 6.97
CA LEU A 178 -11.36 -2.05 6.01
C LEU A 178 -11.66 -3.06 4.91
N ILE A 179 -12.92 -3.49 4.80
CA ILE A 179 -13.40 -4.40 3.75
C ILE A 179 -13.81 -3.62 2.51
N ASN A 180 -14.47 -2.47 2.68
CA ASN A 180 -15.04 -1.76 1.54
C ASN A 180 -15.27 -0.28 1.83
N VAL A 181 -15.24 0.54 0.79
CA VAL A 181 -15.65 1.95 0.83
C VAL A 181 -16.75 2.16 -0.21
N VAL A 182 -17.94 2.54 0.25
CA VAL A 182 -19.11 2.73 -0.61
C VAL A 182 -19.72 4.11 -0.44
N ASP A 183 -20.38 4.62 -1.48
CA ASP A 183 -21.22 5.80 -1.38
C ASP A 183 -22.51 5.51 -0.59
N ILE A 184 -23.36 6.53 -0.40
CA ILE A 184 -24.63 6.40 0.33
C ILE A 184 -25.62 5.40 -0.28
N ILE A 185 -25.40 4.97 -1.52
CA ILE A 185 -26.22 3.97 -2.22
C ILE A 185 -25.49 2.64 -2.45
N GLY A 186 -24.35 2.42 -1.77
CA GLY A 186 -23.66 1.14 -1.75
C GLY A 186 -22.78 0.87 -2.98
N ARG A 187 -22.49 1.89 -3.81
CA ARG A 187 -21.62 1.74 -4.98
C ARG A 187 -20.18 2.04 -4.58
N GLN A 188 -19.23 1.27 -5.14
CA GLN A 188 -17.82 1.63 -5.07
C GLN A 188 -17.61 2.98 -5.78
N SER A 189 -17.13 3.97 -5.03
CA SER A 189 -17.00 5.32 -5.54
C SER A 189 -15.70 5.51 -6.31
N LYS A 190 -15.78 6.10 -7.51
CA LYS A 190 -14.61 6.52 -8.31
C LYS A 190 -14.03 7.87 -7.87
N GLY A 191 -14.68 8.56 -6.94
CA GLY A 191 -14.27 9.87 -6.43
C GLY A 191 -14.47 9.95 -4.92
N LEU A 192 -13.43 10.36 -4.20
CA LEU A 192 -13.39 10.30 -2.74
C LEU A 192 -13.74 11.63 -2.05
N LYS A 193 -14.00 12.69 -2.82
CA LYS A 193 -14.19 14.06 -2.32
C LYS A 193 -15.62 14.57 -2.50
N ASN A 194 -16.03 15.47 -1.61
CA ASN A 194 -17.31 16.19 -1.57
C ASN A 194 -18.56 15.29 -1.54
N GLN A 195 -18.42 14.05 -1.07
CA GLN A 195 -19.54 13.12 -0.91
C GLN A 195 -19.40 12.25 0.34
N PRO A 196 -20.52 11.81 0.94
CA PRO A 196 -20.49 10.88 2.07
C PRO A 196 -20.08 9.48 1.62
N LEU A 197 -19.03 8.97 2.24
CA LEU A 197 -18.49 7.62 2.10
C LEU A 197 -18.74 6.81 3.37
N PHE A 198 -18.95 5.52 3.19
CA PHE A 198 -19.12 4.53 4.25
C PHE A 198 -17.98 3.53 4.18
N TYR A 199 -17.17 3.51 5.23
CA TYR A 199 -16.04 2.61 5.42
C TYR A 199 -16.56 1.42 6.20
N ILE A 200 -16.61 0.26 5.56
CA ILE A 200 -17.15 -0.99 6.12
C ILE A 200 -15.97 -1.84 6.57
N TYR A 201 -15.96 -2.22 7.83
CA TYR A 201 -14.88 -3.01 8.43
C TYR A 201 -15.26 -4.47 8.65
N ASP A 202 -14.27 -5.32 8.87
CA ASP A 202 -14.42 -6.76 9.08
C ASP A 202 -15.07 -7.16 10.40
N ASP A 203 -14.98 -6.31 11.41
CA ASP A 203 -15.74 -6.42 12.64
C ASP A 203 -17.22 -6.03 12.49
N GLY A 204 -17.64 -5.64 11.28
CA GLY A 204 -19.01 -5.22 10.96
C GLY A 204 -19.32 -3.77 11.31
N SER A 205 -18.35 -3.00 11.82
CA SER A 205 -18.54 -1.58 12.04
C SER A 205 -18.54 -0.80 10.72
N VAL A 206 -19.21 0.35 10.73
CA VAL A 206 -19.29 1.25 9.59
C VAL A 206 -18.99 2.67 10.03
N GLU A 207 -18.01 3.30 9.41
CA GLU A 207 -17.70 4.71 9.62
C GLU A 207 -18.17 5.56 8.45
N LYS A 208 -18.92 6.62 8.75
CA LYS A 208 -19.32 7.61 7.76
C LYS A 208 -18.30 8.74 7.73
N ARG A 209 -17.73 9.03 6.56
CA ARG A 209 -16.76 10.12 6.37
C ARG A 209 -17.19 11.01 5.20
N ILE A 210 -16.94 12.32 5.30
CA ILE A 210 -17.11 13.29 4.20
C ILE A 210 -15.78 14.01 4.07
N ILE A 211 -15.07 13.78 2.97
CA ILE A 211 -13.81 14.45 2.67
C ILE A 211 -14.17 15.69 1.85
N LEU A 212 -13.83 16.88 2.34
CA LEU A 212 -14.13 18.16 1.69
C LEU A 212 -12.86 18.74 1.02
N GLU A 213 -13.05 19.47 -0.08
CA GLU A 213 -12.01 20.34 -0.68
C GLU A 213 -12.03 21.75 -0.10
#